data_AF-A0A7C3I5J8-F1
#
_entry.id   AF-A0A7C3I5J8-F1
#
_cell.length_a   1.000
_cell.length_b   1.000
_cell.length_c   1.000
_cell.angle_alpha   90.00
_cell.angle_beta   90.00
_cell.angle_gamma   90.00
#
_symmetry.space_group_name_H-M   'P 1'
#
loop_
_entity.id
_entity.type
_entity.pdbx_description
1 polymer ?
#
loop_
_entity_poly.entity_id
_entity_poly.type
_entity_poly.pdbx_seq_one_letter_code
_entity_poly.pdbx_strand_id
1 'polypeptide(L)' 'RPGARRLGLRMDSWMVPAAVDGRMGNTMEACAARNTDGTISLVVSNRTEADMVYRLSLSGDQEERTLVCPPRGIQTLVLG' A
#
# COMPACT_ATOMS: atom_id res chain seq x y z
N ARG A 1 -10.53 0.57 -12.44
CA ARG A 1 -11.54 0.44 -13.53
C ARG A 1 -10.94 0.98 -14.83
N PRO A 2 -11.41 0.61 -16.03
CA PRO A 2 -10.98 1.25 -17.26
C PRO A 2 -11.08 2.78 -17.16
N GLY A 3 -10.06 3.51 -17.62
CA GLY A 3 -9.97 4.97 -17.47
C GLY A 3 -9.45 5.46 -16.11
N ALA A 4 -9.12 4.57 -15.17
CA ALA A 4 -8.49 4.98 -13.92
C ALA A 4 -7.10 5.58 -14.17
N ARG A 5 -6.76 6.64 -13.43
CA ARG A 5 -5.47 7.32 -13.52
C ARG A 5 -4.58 6.93 -12.35
N ARG A 6 -3.37 6.47 -12.64
CA ARG A 6 -2.36 6.16 -11.61
C ARG A 6 -2.06 7.40 -10.77
N LEU A 7 -1.94 7.20 -9.46
CA LEU A 7 -1.54 8.23 -8.50
C LEU A 7 -0.07 8.07 -8.12
N GLY A 8 0.55 9.18 -7.73
CA GLY A 8 1.82 9.13 -7.01
C GLY A 8 1.60 8.47 -5.65
N LEU A 9 2.51 7.57 -5.27
CA LEU A 9 2.49 6.87 -4.00
C LEU A 9 3.90 6.88 -3.42
N ARG A 10 3.99 7.05 -2.10
CA ARG A 10 5.23 6.95 -1.34
C ARG A 10 5.01 5.92 -0.23
N MET A 11 6.00 5.06 -0.02
CA MET A 11 5.97 4.04 1.02
C MET A 11 7.32 4.05 1.72
N ASP A 12 7.31 4.36 3.01
CA ASP A 12 8.50 4.42 3.85
C ASP A 12 8.41 3.32 4.92
N SER A 13 9.54 2.71 5.25
CA SER A 13 9.64 1.74 6.35
C SER A 13 10.00 2.44 7.64
N TRP A 14 9.19 2.24 8.69
CA TRP A 14 9.52 2.76 10.02
C TRP A 14 10.63 1.93 10.69
N MET A 15 10.47 0.60 10.67
CA MET A 15 11.41 -0.35 11.25
C MET A 15 11.44 -1.55 10.32
N VAL A 16 12.45 -1.62 9.45
CA VAL A 16 12.70 -2.84 8.70
C VAL A 16 13.38 -3.80 9.69
N PRO A 17 12.82 -4.97 10.05
CA PRO A 17 13.69 -6.05 10.48
C PRO A 17 14.51 -6.36 9.24
N ALA A 18 15.78 -5.90 9.21
CA ALA A 18 16.65 -5.87 8.04
C ALA A 18 16.07 -6.69 6.88
N ALA A 19 15.33 -6.04 5.96
CA ALA A 19 15.11 -6.65 4.66
C ALA A 19 16.52 -7.05 4.25
N VAL A 20 16.71 -8.27 3.74
CA VAL A 20 18.05 -8.87 3.58
C VAL A 20 19.02 -7.92 2.84
N ASP A 21 18.49 -6.91 2.13
CA ASP A 21 19.17 -5.80 1.45
C ASP A 21 18.75 -4.35 1.85
N GLY A 22 17.88 -4.15 2.84
CA GLY A 22 17.43 -2.83 3.34
C GLY A 22 16.44 -2.08 2.45
N ARG A 23 15.90 -2.68 1.37
CA ARG A 23 15.03 -1.99 0.41
C ARG A 23 13.56 -2.30 0.66
N MET A 24 12.77 -1.30 1.08
CA MET A 24 11.33 -1.46 1.35
C MET A 24 10.55 -2.07 0.17
N GLY A 25 10.92 -1.69 -1.06
CA GLY A 25 10.32 -2.26 -2.27
C GLY A 25 10.42 -3.78 -2.32
N ASN A 26 11.48 -4.39 -1.78
CA ASN A 26 11.68 -5.84 -1.76
C ASN A 26 10.75 -6.58 -0.79
N THR A 27 10.30 -5.88 0.25
CA THR A 27 9.38 -6.37 1.29
C THR A 27 7.92 -6.21 0.86
N MET A 28 7.56 -5.02 0.40
CA MET A 28 6.20 -4.62 0.05
C MET A 28 6.22 -3.86 -1.27
N GLU A 29 5.17 -4.03 -2.08
CA GLU A 29 4.92 -3.19 -3.26
C GLU A 29 3.51 -2.64 -3.21
N ALA A 30 3.30 -1.43 -3.72
CA ALA A 30 1.98 -0.82 -3.76
C ALA A 30 1.73 0.00 -5.03
N CYS A 31 0.49 0.00 -5.48
CA CYS A 31 0.02 0.79 -6.62
C CYS A 31 -1.35 1.40 -6.31
N ALA A 32 -1.47 2.71 -6.51
CA ALA A 32 -2.72 3.43 -6.32
C ALA A 32 -3.20 4.03 -7.64
N ALA A 33 -4.51 4.00 -7.87
CA ALA A 33 -5.15 4.65 -9.00
C ALA A 33 -6.51 5.26 -8.59
N ARG A 34 -6.80 6.46 -9.09
CA ARG A 34 -8.12 7.09 -8.96
C ARG A 34 -9.02 6.61 -10.08
N ASN A 35 -10.14 6.01 -9.72
CA ASN A 35 -11.18 5.57 -10.63
C ASN A 35 -12.01 6.76 -11.15
N THR A 36 -12.77 6.52 -12.21
CA THR A 36 -13.62 7.53 -12.86
C THR A 36 -14.81 7.96 -11.99
N ASP A 37 -15.20 7.16 -11.01
CA ASP A 37 -16.26 7.48 -10.04
C ASP A 37 -15.73 8.24 -8.81
N GLY A 38 -14.46 8.65 -8.82
CA GLY A 38 -13.83 9.40 -7.73
C GLY A 38 -13.16 8.53 -6.67
N THR A 39 -13.50 7.23 -6.57
CA THR A 39 -12.88 6.31 -5.62
C THR A 39 -11.40 6.06 -5.93
N ILE A 40 -10.64 5.62 -4.93
CA ILE A 40 -9.24 5.21 -5.10
C ILE A 40 -9.14 3.70 -4.90
N SER A 41 -8.54 3.01 -5.87
CA SER A 41 -8.10 1.63 -5.71
C SER A 41 -6.64 1.63 -5.29
N LEU A 42 -6.35 1.02 -4.14
CA LEU A 42 -5.00 0.75 -3.66
C LEU A 42 -4.75 -0.75 -3.67
N VAL A 43 -3.73 -1.20 -4.38
CA VAL A 43 -3.26 -2.58 -4.36
C VAL A 43 -1.95 -2.60 -3.57
N VAL A 44 -1.86 -3.50 -2.60
CA VAL A 44 -0.67 -3.73 -1.78
C VAL A 44 -0.30 -5.21 -1.87
N SER A 45 0.96 -5.50 -2.14
CA SER A 45 1.52 -6.86 -2.13
C SER A 45 2.54 -6.98 -1.02
N ASN A 46 2.36 -8.00 -0.18
CA ASN A 46 3.34 -8.43 0.80
C ASN A 46 4.16 -9.58 0.23
N ARG A 47 5.46 -9.36 0.09
CA ARG A 47 6.40 -10.37 -0.43
C ARG A 47 7.12 -11.13 0.68
N THR A 48 6.82 -10.85 1.94
CA THR A 48 7.44 -11.52 3.09
C THR A 48 6.66 -12.76 3.54
N GLU A 49 7.26 -13.51 4.45
CA GLU A 49 6.67 -14.68 5.11
C GLU A 49 5.95 -14.34 6.41
N ALA A 50 5.90 -13.06 6.79
CA ALA A 50 5.21 -12.57 7.98
C ALA A 50 4.07 -11.63 7.60
N ASP A 51 3.14 -11.41 8.53
CA ASP A 51 2.18 -10.33 8.41
C ASP A 51 2.91 -8.98 8.36
N MET A 52 2.51 -8.12 7.42
CA MET A 52 3.03 -6.76 7.33
C MET A 52 1.97 -5.76 7.74
N VAL A 53 2.23 -5.09 8.86
CA VAL A 53 1.43 -3.96 9.34
C VAL A 53 1.90 -2.69 8.63
N TYR A 54 0.96 -1.92 8.09
CA TYR A 54 1.25 -0.64 7.45
C TYR A 54 0.23 0.41 7.84
N ARG A 55 0.66 1.67 7.80
CA ARG A 55 -0.22 2.82 7.99
C ARG A 55 -0.48 3.48 6.64
N LEU A 56 -1.75 3.75 6.38
CA LEU A 56 -2.23 4.40 5.17
C LEU A 56 -2.74 5.79 5.53
N SER A 57 -2.20 6.79 4.83
CA SER A 57 -2.69 8.16 4.86
C SER A 57 -2.93 8.67 3.44
N LEU A 58 -3.94 9.53 3.29
CA LEU A 58 -4.26 10.20 2.04
C LEU A 58 -3.89 11.67 2.17
N SER A 59 -3.22 12.23 1.16
CA SER A 59 -2.87 13.65 1.18
C SER A 59 -4.11 14.53 1.26
N GLY A 60 -4.19 15.36 2.30
CA GLY A 60 -5.34 16.24 2.55
C GLY A 60 -6.42 15.62 3.44
N ASP A 61 -6.26 14.36 3.84
CA ASP A 61 -7.05 13.72 4.88
C ASP A 61 -6.30 13.77 6.23
N GLN A 62 -7.04 13.91 7.32
CA GLN A 62 -6.48 13.79 8.67
C GLN A 62 -6.61 12.37 9.22
N GLU A 63 -7.35 11.48 8.54
CA GLU A 63 -7.52 10.10 8.96
C GLU A 63 -6.30 9.24 8.56
N GLU A 64 -5.72 8.54 9.53
CA GLU A 64 -4.71 7.51 9.31
C GLU A 64 -5.31 6.14 9.65
N ARG A 65 -5.14 5.16 8.76
CA ARG A 65 -5.65 3.79 8.97
C ARG A 65 -4.49 2.83 9.15
N THR A 66 -4.53 2.00 10.18
CA THR A 66 -3.58 0.90 10.37
C THR A 66 -4.19 -0.38 9.82
N LEU A 67 -3.48 -1.03 8.91
CA LEU A 67 -3.94 -2.21 8.18
C LEU A 67 -2.87 -3.31 8.20
N VAL A 68 -3.28 -4.53 7.90
CA VAL A 68 -2.40 -5.71 7.84
C VAL A 68 -2.54 -6.38 6.47
N CYS A 69 -1.41 -6.64 5.83
CA CYS A 69 -1.33 -7.46 4.62
C CYS A 69 -0.73 -8.84 4.98
N PRO A 70 -1.48 -9.95 4.83
CA PRO A 70 -1.00 -11.29 5.15
C PRO A 70 0.27 -11.70 4.40
N PRO A 71 1.05 -12.68 4.90
CA PRO A 71 2.26 -13.15 4.25
C PRO A 71 1.98 -13.64 2.83
N ARG A 72 2.88 -13.32 1.90
CA ARG A 72 2.75 -13.63 0.47
C ARG A 72 1.41 -13.18 -0.15
N GLY A 73 0.71 -12.26 0.51
CA GLY A 73 -0.64 -11.81 0.17
C GLY A 73 -0.66 -10.65 -0.81
N ILE A 74 -1.79 -10.51 -1.51
CA ILE A 74 -2.15 -9.31 -2.26
C ILE A 74 -3.49 -8.82 -1.74
N GLN A 75 -3.52 -7.57 -1.28
CA GLN A 75 -4.71 -6.90 -0.76
C GLN A 75 -5.11 -5.77 -1.71
N THR A 76 -6.40 -5.67 -2.02
CA THR A 76 -6.95 -4.52 -2.74
C THR A 76 -7.94 -3.79 -1.84
N LEU A 77 -7.76 -2.49 -1.69
CA LEU A 77 -8.67 -1.60 -0.97
C LEU A 77 -9.37 -0.67 -1.98
N VAL A 78 -10.63 -0.36 -1.69
CA VAL A 78 -11.39 0.68 -2.38
C VAL A 78 -11.71 1.77 -1.35
N LEU A 79 -11.21 2.97 -1.59
CA LEU A 79 -11.34 4.13 -0.70
C LEU A 79 -12.30 5.14 -1.36
N GLY A 80 -13.28 5.60 -0.60
CA GLY A 80 -14.26 6.61 -1.00
C GLY A 80 -13.97 7.96 -0.40
#